data_AF-A0A0D3L262-F1
#
_entry.id   AF-A0A0D3L262-F1
#
_cell.length_a   1.000
_cell.length_b   1.000
_cell.length_c   1.000
_cell.angle_alpha   90.00
_cell.angle_beta   90.00
_cell.angle_gamma   90.00
#
_symmetry.space_group_name_H-M   'P 1'
#
loop_
_entity.id
_entity.type
_entity.pdbx_description
1 polymer ?
#
loop_
_entity_poly.entity_id
_entity_poly.type
_entity_poly.pdbx_seq_one_letter_code
_entity_poly.pdbx_strand_id
1 'polypeptide(L)'
;MLSTLIRGFAGATDGRFYRVSPSFVDSALPPGASVIPRPTFAAWLRAGPLVLINTPNTIWALIAVCMFECVPYDLSRTGPAASAPLSAAFFAARLPLWLGVWLGYTLWWHATLHWFGFAERPFVAAREYRPGRVAHNLVWSVSGVVIWTGFENVFAYLWATGRLAYVDETAWSSRRGALHFCAALLLVPLWRDVHFFFAHRMLHFNALYAQVHSLHHRNTDVEPFSGLCMHPVEHLYYFACALPSLLLLTTPFALLWNGVHLLLSPGASHSGFEDHWQADAYHYFHHRYVSCNYAGTDAGFLDVWFGSFVDTLKPTDQKGCKPRPDAKATRARTRAGPPPAAYRETRSPMRMRLGSARGGGGGRGSRCLRPVRAGDPHLPSASGDADSPSQPRVRGVPRAERRVRAGVGGGGERRRSGRARCRAATRSAFGRPRGLRPRRRSQRRDRHHALGRRGAEGRAAQDRAAAGLRHALLQRAGELGVLPRAAAAR
;
A
#
# COMPACT_ATOMS: atom_id res chain seq x y z
N MET A 1 2.20 3.57 -33.65
CA MET A 1 1.58 2.49 -32.86
C MET A 1 2.62 1.63 -32.16
N LEU A 2 3.43 0.82 -32.87
CA LEU A 2 4.49 0.02 -32.23
C LEU A 2 5.49 0.86 -31.41
N SER A 3 5.94 2.00 -31.94
CA SER A 3 6.78 2.97 -31.22
C SER A 3 6.12 3.53 -29.95
N THR A 4 4.80 3.69 -29.95
CA THR A 4 4.00 4.15 -28.81
C THR A 4 3.91 3.08 -27.73
N LEU A 5 3.69 1.83 -28.14
CA LEU A 5 3.68 0.65 -27.26
C LEU A 5 5.05 0.44 -26.59
N ILE A 6 6.16 0.59 -27.33
CA ILE A 6 7.51 0.42 -26.78
C ILE A 6 7.85 1.54 -25.76
N ARG A 7 7.50 2.79 -26.04
CA ARG A 7 7.77 3.92 -25.12
C ARG A 7 7.03 3.81 -23.78
N GLY A 8 5.83 3.24 -23.80
CA GLY A 8 4.99 3.01 -22.63
C GLY A 8 5.09 1.59 -22.05
N PHE A 9 5.92 0.72 -22.62
CA PHE A 9 5.97 -0.71 -22.28
C PHE A 9 6.27 -0.89 -20.80
N ALA A 10 5.47 -1.73 -20.14
CA ALA A 10 5.57 -1.96 -18.70
C ALA A 10 5.65 -0.64 -17.94
N GLY A 11 4.74 0.30 -18.21
CA GLY A 11 4.60 1.58 -17.50
C GLY A 11 5.77 2.57 -17.63
N ALA A 12 6.79 2.28 -18.44
CA ALA A 12 7.89 3.19 -18.68
C ALA A 12 7.40 4.54 -19.25
N THR A 13 8.11 5.63 -18.94
CA THR A 13 7.83 6.96 -19.52
C THR A 13 8.98 7.35 -20.43
N ASP A 14 8.72 7.40 -21.75
CA ASP A 14 9.72 7.47 -22.81
C ASP A 14 10.84 6.42 -22.65
N GLY A 15 10.46 5.18 -22.33
CA GLY A 15 11.41 4.07 -22.13
C GLY A 15 12.26 4.16 -20.85
N ARG A 16 12.02 5.15 -19.98
CA ARG A 16 12.70 5.31 -18.70
C ARG A 16 11.83 4.86 -17.52
N PHE A 17 12.48 4.34 -16.49
CA PHE A 17 11.85 3.91 -15.24
C PHE A 17 12.09 4.88 -14.08
N TYR A 18 13.23 5.57 -14.04
CA TYR A 18 13.60 6.51 -12.97
C TYR A 18 13.90 7.89 -13.55
N ARG A 19 13.81 8.94 -12.72
CA ARG A 19 13.92 10.35 -13.11
C ARG A 19 12.88 10.75 -14.15
N VAL A 20 11.69 10.15 -14.01
CA VAL A 20 10.48 10.44 -14.78
C VAL A 20 9.31 10.41 -13.82
N SER A 21 8.62 11.54 -13.71
CA SER A 21 7.35 11.67 -12.99
C SER A 21 6.19 11.44 -13.96
N PRO A 22 4.97 11.14 -13.47
CA PRO A 22 3.76 11.13 -14.30
C PRO A 22 3.61 12.42 -15.12
N SER A 23 3.02 12.35 -16.32
CA SER A 23 2.98 13.46 -17.29
C SER A 23 2.19 14.72 -16.87
N PHE A 24 1.54 14.69 -15.71
CA PHE A 24 0.89 15.84 -15.09
C PHE A 24 1.78 16.58 -14.07
N VAL A 25 2.96 16.05 -13.76
CA VAL A 25 3.88 16.63 -12.77
C VAL A 25 4.75 17.69 -13.43
N ASP A 26 4.61 18.93 -12.98
CA ASP A 26 5.60 19.98 -13.21
C ASP A 26 6.80 19.74 -12.28
N SER A 27 7.96 19.49 -12.87
CA SER A 27 9.22 19.25 -12.14
C SER A 27 9.81 20.52 -11.54
N ALA A 28 9.38 21.73 -11.95
CA ALA A 28 9.75 22.98 -11.31
C ALA A 28 9.05 23.18 -9.95
N LEU A 29 7.93 22.49 -9.70
CA LEU A 29 7.23 22.52 -8.42
C LEU A 29 7.82 21.52 -7.40
N PRO A 30 7.63 21.73 -6.08
CA PRO A 30 7.96 20.74 -5.06
C PRO A 30 7.19 19.42 -5.26
N PRO A 31 7.75 18.26 -4.89
CA PRO A 31 7.08 16.97 -5.08
C PRO A 31 5.72 16.90 -4.38
N GLY A 32 4.70 16.43 -5.11
CA GLY A 32 3.30 16.37 -4.71
C GLY A 32 2.53 17.68 -4.82
N ALA A 33 3.16 18.81 -5.21
CA ALA A 33 2.47 20.09 -5.39
C ALA A 33 1.65 20.14 -6.69
N SER A 34 2.08 19.42 -7.73
CA SER A 34 1.38 19.31 -9.01
C SER A 34 -0.03 18.75 -8.83
N VAL A 35 -1.00 19.29 -9.58
CA VAL A 35 -2.41 18.89 -9.48
C VAL A 35 -2.64 17.58 -10.25
N ILE A 36 -3.00 16.51 -9.54
CA ILE A 36 -3.39 15.23 -10.13
C ILE A 36 -4.66 15.42 -10.98
N PRO A 37 -4.65 15.07 -12.28
CA PRO A 37 -5.84 15.14 -13.13
C PRO A 37 -6.98 14.30 -12.58
N ARG A 38 -8.17 14.89 -12.45
CA ARG A 38 -9.35 14.25 -11.84
C ARG A 38 -9.67 12.93 -12.57
N PRO A 39 -9.56 11.76 -11.90
CA PRO A 39 -9.80 10.47 -12.53
C PRO A 39 -11.28 10.27 -12.87
N THR A 40 -11.55 9.49 -13.92
CA THR A 40 -12.93 9.21 -14.38
C THR A 40 -13.10 7.73 -14.72
N PHE A 41 -14.29 7.19 -14.43
CA PHE A 41 -14.66 5.82 -14.79
C PHE A 41 -14.50 5.54 -16.29
N ALA A 42 -14.80 6.52 -17.15
CA ALA A 42 -14.61 6.41 -18.59
C ALA A 42 -13.12 6.35 -19.00
N ALA A 43 -12.20 6.92 -18.22
CA ALA A 43 -10.76 6.74 -18.44
C ALA A 43 -10.30 5.35 -17.98
N TRP A 44 -10.70 4.90 -16.79
CA TRP A 44 -10.40 3.56 -16.28
C TRP A 44 -10.91 2.45 -17.21
N LEU A 45 -12.15 2.54 -17.68
CA LEU A 45 -12.74 1.57 -18.61
C LEU A 45 -11.99 1.50 -19.96
N ARG A 46 -11.46 2.64 -20.45
CA ARG A 46 -10.60 2.68 -21.65
C ARG A 46 -9.17 2.20 -21.40
N ALA A 47 -8.67 2.33 -20.17
CA ALA A 47 -7.35 1.85 -19.78
C ALA A 47 -7.33 0.33 -19.55
N GLY A 48 -8.45 -0.27 -19.12
CA GLY A 48 -8.56 -1.70 -18.80
C GLY A 48 -7.97 -2.66 -19.85
N PRO A 49 -8.28 -2.54 -21.15
CA PRO A 49 -7.68 -3.39 -22.19
C PRO A 49 -6.15 -3.23 -22.34
N LEU A 50 -5.58 -2.12 -21.88
CA LEU A 50 -4.15 -1.81 -21.93
C LEU A 50 -3.45 -1.99 -20.58
N VAL A 51 -4.18 -2.37 -19.52
CA VAL A 51 -3.67 -2.48 -18.14
C VAL A 51 -2.47 -3.42 -18.07
N LEU A 52 -2.46 -4.48 -18.89
CA LEU A 52 -1.39 -5.47 -18.94
C LEU A 52 -0.13 -5.04 -19.71
N ILE A 53 -0.17 -3.97 -20.50
CA ILE A 53 0.88 -3.62 -21.48
C ILE A 53 1.60 -2.32 -21.10
N ASN A 54 0.83 -1.32 -20.66
CA ASN A 54 1.33 0.04 -20.43
C ASN A 54 1.41 0.39 -18.92
N THR A 55 1.50 -0.60 -18.03
CA THR A 55 1.49 -0.39 -16.57
C THR A 55 2.41 -1.39 -15.83
N PRO A 56 2.64 -1.24 -14.51
CA PRO A 56 3.34 -2.22 -13.66
C PRO A 56 2.88 -3.67 -13.79
N ASN A 57 1.62 -3.89 -14.17
CA ASN A 57 1.06 -5.21 -14.35
C ASN A 57 1.80 -6.07 -15.39
N THR A 58 2.49 -5.49 -16.37
CA THR A 58 3.31 -6.26 -17.32
C THR A 58 4.41 -7.04 -16.61
N ILE A 59 5.13 -6.41 -15.68
CA ILE A 59 6.21 -7.06 -14.93
C ILE A 59 5.63 -8.07 -13.93
N TRP A 60 4.58 -7.69 -13.20
CA TRP A 60 3.97 -8.61 -12.24
C TRP A 60 3.32 -9.83 -12.94
N ALA A 61 2.74 -9.67 -14.13
CA ALA A 61 2.20 -10.77 -14.93
C ALA A 61 3.32 -11.69 -15.46
N LEU A 62 4.44 -11.13 -15.93
CA LEU A 62 5.62 -11.93 -16.32
C LEU A 62 6.19 -12.72 -15.13
N ILE A 63 6.22 -12.13 -13.93
CA ILE A 63 6.57 -12.83 -12.70
C ILE A 63 5.57 -13.95 -12.40
N ALA A 64 4.26 -13.70 -12.50
CA ALA A 64 3.23 -14.70 -12.25
C ALA A 64 3.29 -15.88 -13.24
N VAL A 65 3.51 -15.62 -14.54
CA VAL A 65 3.70 -16.66 -15.56
C VAL A 65 4.97 -17.45 -15.30
N CYS A 66 6.09 -16.79 -15.00
CA CYS A 66 7.34 -17.47 -14.62
C CYS A 66 7.14 -18.38 -13.39
N MET A 67 6.47 -17.88 -12.34
CA MET A 67 6.13 -18.69 -11.16
C MET A 67 5.20 -19.86 -11.49
N PHE A 68 4.25 -19.70 -12.42
CA PHE A 68 3.31 -20.75 -12.81
C PHE A 68 3.99 -21.88 -13.60
N GLU A 69 4.82 -21.53 -14.59
CA GLU A 69 5.48 -22.48 -15.49
C GLU A 69 6.69 -23.15 -14.82
N CYS A 70 7.43 -22.44 -13.95
CA CYS A 70 8.60 -22.99 -13.26
C CYS A 70 8.28 -23.65 -11.90
N VAL A 71 7.21 -23.23 -11.20
CA VAL A 71 6.77 -23.83 -9.93
C VAL A 71 5.24 -24.00 -9.92
N PRO A 72 4.69 -24.89 -10.78
CA PRO A 72 3.26 -25.16 -10.84
C PRO A 72 2.75 -25.77 -9.52
N TYR A 73 1.43 -25.74 -9.33
CA TYR A 73 0.79 -26.38 -8.18
C TYR A 73 0.72 -27.91 -8.37
N ASP A 74 1.25 -28.67 -7.42
CA ASP A 74 0.87 -30.06 -7.24
C ASP A 74 -0.53 -30.12 -6.61
N LEU A 75 -1.54 -30.29 -7.47
CA LEU A 75 -2.94 -30.49 -7.10
C LEU A 75 -3.34 -31.98 -7.12
N SER A 76 -2.37 -32.91 -7.06
CA SER A 76 -2.69 -34.34 -6.94
C SER A 76 -3.31 -34.66 -5.57
N ARG A 77 -4.19 -35.67 -5.51
CA ARG A 77 -4.86 -36.10 -4.27
C ARG A 77 -3.90 -36.62 -3.17
N THR A 78 -2.66 -36.91 -3.53
CA THR A 78 -1.56 -37.32 -2.64
C THR A 78 -0.51 -36.24 -2.42
N GLY A 79 -0.62 -35.10 -3.11
CA GLY A 79 0.36 -34.02 -3.11
C GLY A 79 0.38 -33.19 -1.81
N PRO A 80 1.39 -32.32 -1.62
CA PRO A 80 1.52 -31.48 -0.44
C PRO A 80 0.26 -30.65 -0.13
N ALA A 81 -0.43 -30.16 -1.16
CA ALA A 81 -1.66 -29.39 -1.02
C ALA A 81 -2.83 -30.20 -0.43
N ALA A 82 -2.99 -31.47 -0.82
CA ALA A 82 -4.13 -32.30 -0.43
C ALA A 82 -4.09 -32.77 1.04
N SER A 83 -2.90 -32.80 1.65
CA SER A 83 -2.69 -33.34 3.00
C SER A 83 -3.40 -32.57 4.13
N ALA A 84 -3.48 -31.24 4.03
CA ALA A 84 -4.19 -30.38 5.00
C ALA A 84 -4.45 -28.97 4.42
N PRO A 85 -5.50 -28.25 4.88
CA PRO A 85 -5.73 -26.85 4.50
C PRO A 85 -4.57 -25.91 4.84
N LEU A 86 -3.76 -26.28 5.83
CA LEU A 86 -2.48 -25.68 6.18
C LEU A 86 -1.47 -26.82 6.36
N SER A 87 -0.76 -27.16 5.28
CA SER A 87 0.20 -28.26 5.20
C SER A 87 1.63 -27.76 5.36
N ALA A 88 2.38 -28.37 6.28
CA ALA A 88 3.80 -28.06 6.46
C ALA A 88 4.63 -28.34 5.20
N ALA A 89 4.24 -29.33 4.38
CA ALA A 89 4.92 -29.64 3.12
C ALA A 89 4.62 -28.60 2.03
N PHE A 90 3.38 -28.12 1.94
CA PHE A 90 3.01 -27.03 1.03
C PHE A 90 3.72 -25.72 1.42
N PHE A 91 3.72 -25.37 2.71
CA PHE A 91 4.47 -24.22 3.22
C PHE A 91 5.97 -24.34 2.95
N ALA A 92 6.58 -25.52 3.10
CA ALA A 92 8.00 -25.74 2.81
C ALA A 92 8.36 -25.50 1.33
N ALA A 93 7.42 -25.74 0.40
CA ALA A 93 7.62 -25.45 -1.03
C ALA A 93 7.29 -23.98 -1.39
N ARG A 94 6.16 -23.44 -0.90
CA ARG A 94 5.63 -22.14 -1.36
C ARG A 94 6.11 -20.93 -0.55
N LEU A 95 6.33 -21.06 0.75
CA LEU A 95 6.78 -19.92 1.56
C LEU A 95 8.18 -19.40 1.16
N PRO A 96 9.18 -20.24 0.84
CA PRO A 96 10.47 -19.76 0.35
C PRO A 96 10.36 -19.05 -1.02
N LEU A 97 9.50 -19.55 -1.92
CA LEU A 97 9.21 -18.92 -3.21
C LEU A 97 8.60 -17.53 -3.02
N TRP A 98 7.54 -17.43 -2.22
CA TRP A 98 6.86 -16.15 -1.95
C TRP A 98 7.77 -15.16 -1.23
N LEU A 99 8.53 -15.60 -0.22
CA LEU A 99 9.52 -14.75 0.45
C LEU A 99 10.60 -14.28 -0.51
N GLY A 100 11.11 -15.15 -1.39
CA GLY A 100 12.14 -14.80 -2.38
C GLY A 100 11.64 -13.76 -3.39
N VAL A 101 10.46 -13.97 -3.98
CA VAL A 101 9.86 -13.07 -4.96
C VAL A 101 9.48 -11.71 -4.34
N TRP A 102 8.81 -11.73 -3.17
CA TRP A 102 8.46 -10.50 -2.47
C TRP A 102 9.68 -9.71 -1.99
N LEU A 103 10.65 -10.40 -1.36
CA LEU A 103 11.87 -9.74 -0.87
C LEU A 103 12.69 -9.20 -2.03
N GLY A 104 12.87 -9.96 -3.12
CA GLY A 104 13.63 -9.52 -4.29
C GLY A 104 13.04 -8.25 -4.92
N TYR A 105 11.74 -8.21 -5.16
CA TYR A 105 11.05 -7.03 -5.71
C TYR A 105 11.05 -5.84 -4.74
N THR A 106 10.81 -6.08 -3.44
CA THR A 106 10.75 -4.98 -2.45
C THR A 106 12.15 -4.42 -2.15
N LEU A 107 13.17 -5.29 -2.10
CA LEU A 107 14.57 -4.92 -1.94
C LEU A 107 15.11 -4.19 -3.18
N TRP A 108 14.69 -4.57 -4.39
CA TRP A 108 15.01 -3.82 -5.61
C TRP A 108 14.60 -2.36 -5.48
N TRP A 109 13.34 -2.09 -5.15
CA TRP A 109 12.86 -0.72 -4.91
C TRP A 109 13.58 -0.04 -3.76
N HIS A 110 13.78 -0.74 -2.65
CA HIS A 110 14.45 -0.16 -1.49
C HIS A 110 15.90 0.23 -1.80
N ALA A 111 16.64 -0.59 -2.54
CA ALA A 111 18.03 -0.34 -2.92
C ALA A 111 18.15 0.78 -3.98
N THR A 112 17.33 0.77 -5.03
CA THR A 112 17.41 1.82 -6.08
C THR A 112 17.02 3.20 -5.56
N LEU A 113 16.09 3.27 -4.62
CA LEU A 113 15.65 4.53 -4.00
C LEU A 113 16.55 5.02 -2.85
N HIS A 114 17.04 4.11 -1.98
CA HIS A 114 17.76 4.52 -0.76
C HIS A 114 19.27 4.25 -0.76
N TRP A 115 19.79 3.39 -1.63
CA TRP A 115 21.24 3.07 -1.68
C TRP A 115 21.91 3.58 -2.96
N PHE A 116 21.19 3.57 -4.10
CA PHE A 116 21.74 3.97 -5.40
C PHE A 116 21.26 5.34 -5.92
N GLY A 117 20.29 5.98 -5.26
CA GLY A 117 19.86 7.35 -5.61
C GLY A 117 19.28 7.50 -7.02
N PHE A 118 18.58 6.48 -7.52
CA PHE A 118 18.02 6.51 -8.87
C PHE A 118 16.86 7.51 -8.99
N ALA A 119 16.14 7.77 -7.90
CA ALA A 119 15.08 8.78 -7.80
C ALA A 119 15.53 9.96 -6.91
N GLU A 120 15.16 11.18 -7.28
CA GLU A 120 15.62 12.44 -6.68
C GLU A 120 14.49 13.31 -6.10
N ARG A 121 13.22 12.93 -6.29
CA ARG A 121 12.03 13.69 -5.83
C ARG A 121 11.25 12.96 -4.73
N PRO A 122 11.77 12.86 -3.49
CA PRO A 122 11.00 12.35 -2.37
C PRO A 122 9.90 13.35 -1.96
N PHE A 123 8.71 12.85 -1.62
CA PHE A 123 7.60 13.70 -1.15
C PHE A 123 7.84 14.34 0.24
N VAL A 124 8.94 13.97 0.90
CA VAL A 124 9.49 14.65 2.09
C VAL A 124 10.91 15.04 1.75
N ALA A 125 11.20 16.34 1.62
CA ALA A 125 12.54 16.80 1.25
C ALA A 125 13.60 16.45 2.32
N ALA A 126 13.27 16.65 3.60
CA ALA A 126 14.13 16.30 4.74
C ALA A 126 13.88 14.84 5.21
N ARG A 127 14.04 13.87 4.29
CA ARG A 127 13.75 12.45 4.57
C ARG A 127 14.91 11.76 5.27
N GLU A 128 14.67 11.34 6.51
CA GLU A 128 15.62 10.53 7.27
C GLU A 128 15.48 9.03 6.99
N TYR A 129 16.54 8.39 6.49
CA TYR A 129 16.63 6.94 6.48
C TYR A 129 16.80 6.39 7.91
N ARG A 130 15.89 5.51 8.35
CA ARG A 130 15.87 4.97 9.72
C ARG A 130 15.81 3.43 9.71
N PRO A 131 16.95 2.72 9.83
CA PRO A 131 17.02 1.25 9.76
C PRO A 131 16.04 0.54 10.71
N GLY A 132 15.84 1.05 11.92
CA GLY A 132 14.88 0.49 12.89
C GLY A 132 13.41 0.61 12.45
N ARG A 133 13.06 1.55 11.55
CA ARG A 133 11.73 1.61 10.92
C ARG A 133 11.61 0.52 9.86
N VAL A 134 12.62 0.39 8.99
CA VAL A 134 12.68 -0.64 7.93
C VAL A 134 12.60 -2.05 8.53
N ALA A 135 13.35 -2.33 9.59
CA ALA A 135 13.32 -3.62 10.30
C ALA A 135 11.95 -3.90 10.96
N HIS A 136 11.26 -2.89 11.49
CA HIS A 136 9.90 -3.03 12.01
C HIS A 136 8.89 -3.35 10.88
N ASN A 137 9.00 -2.64 9.76
CA ASN A 137 8.15 -2.82 8.60
C ASN A 137 8.35 -4.22 7.97
N LEU A 138 9.60 -4.66 7.84
CA LEU A 138 9.98 -5.99 7.37
C LEU A 138 9.28 -7.12 8.15
N VAL A 139 9.23 -7.04 9.48
CA VAL A 139 8.61 -8.07 10.34
C VAL A 139 7.11 -8.23 10.06
N TRP A 140 6.37 -7.12 9.95
CA TRP A 140 4.93 -7.17 9.64
C TRP A 140 4.67 -7.58 8.19
N SER A 141 5.49 -7.13 7.25
CA SER A 141 5.38 -7.52 5.84
C SER A 141 5.65 -9.01 5.62
N VAL A 142 6.65 -9.59 6.30
CA VAL A 142 6.87 -11.04 6.34
C VAL A 142 5.66 -11.79 6.92
N SER A 143 4.99 -11.25 7.94
CA SER A 143 3.75 -11.86 8.44
C SER A 143 2.63 -11.88 7.38
N GLY A 144 2.55 -10.86 6.53
CA GLY A 144 1.67 -10.84 5.36
C GLY A 144 1.98 -11.95 4.36
N VAL A 145 3.26 -12.16 4.01
CA VAL A 145 3.68 -13.25 3.10
C VAL A 145 3.34 -14.64 3.66
N VAL A 146 3.51 -14.84 4.98
CA VAL A 146 3.12 -16.09 5.67
C VAL A 146 1.60 -16.29 5.62
N ILE A 147 0.81 -15.24 5.85
CA ILE A 147 -0.67 -15.30 5.78
C ILE A 147 -1.14 -15.57 4.35
N TRP A 148 -0.53 -14.95 3.32
CA TRP A 148 -0.83 -15.23 1.92
C TRP A 148 -0.55 -16.70 1.56
N THR A 149 0.58 -17.25 2.01
CA THR A 149 0.90 -18.68 1.78
C THR A 149 -0.17 -19.59 2.41
N GLY A 150 -0.76 -19.17 3.55
CA GLY A 150 -1.92 -19.85 4.15
C GLY A 150 -3.20 -19.76 3.31
N PHE A 151 -3.51 -18.60 2.74
CA PHE A 151 -4.62 -18.45 1.77
C PHE A 151 -4.41 -19.37 0.57
N GLU A 152 -3.23 -19.31 -0.06
CA GLU A 152 -2.86 -20.13 -1.21
C GLU A 152 -3.02 -21.62 -0.93
N ASN A 153 -2.58 -22.09 0.25
CA ASN A 153 -2.74 -23.48 0.67
C ASN A 153 -4.21 -23.89 0.81
N VAL A 154 -5.08 -23.03 1.34
CA VAL A 154 -6.51 -23.35 1.51
C VAL A 154 -7.18 -23.56 0.14
N PHE A 155 -6.92 -22.69 -0.84
CA PHE A 155 -7.42 -22.91 -2.21
C PHE A 155 -6.84 -24.19 -2.83
N ALA A 156 -5.52 -24.38 -2.76
CA ALA A 156 -4.86 -25.56 -3.31
C ALA A 156 -5.36 -26.87 -2.68
N TYR A 157 -5.65 -26.89 -1.37
CA TYR A 157 -6.25 -28.01 -0.66
C TYR A 157 -7.68 -28.30 -1.14
N LEU A 158 -8.51 -27.26 -1.30
CA LEU A 158 -9.88 -27.43 -1.77
C LEU A 158 -9.92 -27.97 -3.20
N TRP A 159 -9.03 -27.51 -4.08
CA TRP A 159 -8.86 -28.04 -5.44
C TRP A 159 -8.31 -29.47 -5.45
N ALA A 160 -7.17 -29.72 -4.81
CA ALA A 160 -6.49 -31.02 -4.82
C ALA A 160 -7.31 -32.15 -4.18
N THR A 161 -8.22 -31.81 -3.25
CA THR A 161 -9.15 -32.77 -2.64
C THR A 161 -10.52 -32.84 -3.33
N GLY A 162 -10.76 -32.07 -4.40
CA GLY A 162 -12.03 -32.05 -5.14
C GLY A 162 -13.20 -31.42 -4.39
N ARG A 163 -12.94 -30.61 -3.36
CA ARG A 163 -13.95 -29.85 -2.59
C ARG A 163 -14.36 -28.54 -3.27
N LEU A 164 -13.54 -28.04 -4.18
CA LEU A 164 -13.79 -26.86 -5.00
C LEU A 164 -13.40 -27.20 -6.45
N ALA A 165 -14.26 -26.87 -7.40
CA ALA A 165 -13.92 -26.99 -8.82
C ALA A 165 -13.01 -25.85 -9.27
N TYR A 166 -12.13 -26.13 -10.23
CA TYR A 166 -11.30 -25.14 -10.91
C TYR A 166 -11.33 -25.39 -12.43
N VAL A 167 -10.95 -24.39 -13.23
CA VAL A 167 -10.59 -24.64 -14.63
C VAL A 167 -9.18 -25.22 -14.63
N ASP A 168 -9.04 -26.49 -14.99
CA ASP A 168 -7.71 -27.11 -15.16
C ASP A 168 -7.07 -26.60 -16.44
N GLU A 169 -5.83 -26.12 -16.32
CA GLU A 169 -5.18 -25.29 -17.35
C GLU A 169 -3.70 -25.62 -17.54
N THR A 170 -3.43 -26.35 -18.61
CA THR A 170 -2.35 -25.96 -19.51
C THR A 170 -2.90 -24.84 -20.40
N ALA A 171 -2.57 -23.58 -20.11
CA ALA A 171 -3.14 -22.40 -20.78
C ALA A 171 -3.03 -22.45 -22.33
N TRP A 172 -2.04 -23.17 -22.84
CA TRP A 172 -1.70 -23.30 -24.26
C TRP A 172 -2.32 -24.52 -24.96
N SER A 173 -2.93 -25.47 -24.24
CA SER A 173 -3.43 -26.73 -24.84
C SER A 173 -4.82 -26.63 -25.48
N SER A 174 -5.60 -25.61 -25.13
CA SER A 174 -6.96 -25.45 -25.65
C SER A 174 -7.39 -23.99 -25.75
N ARG A 175 -8.25 -23.69 -26.73
CA ARG A 175 -8.90 -22.38 -26.87
C ARG A 175 -9.63 -21.95 -25.60
N ARG A 176 -10.18 -22.90 -24.82
CA ARG A 176 -10.86 -22.62 -23.55
C ARG A 176 -9.87 -22.16 -22.48
N GLY A 177 -8.75 -22.86 -22.30
CA GLY A 177 -7.69 -22.47 -21.36
C GLY A 177 -7.12 -21.10 -21.72
N ALA A 178 -6.79 -20.86 -23.00
CA ALA A 178 -6.28 -19.57 -23.45
C ALA A 178 -7.26 -18.41 -23.20
N LEU A 179 -8.57 -18.61 -23.36
CA LEU A 179 -9.59 -17.60 -23.07
C LEU A 179 -9.69 -17.28 -21.57
N HIS A 180 -9.70 -18.31 -20.72
CA HIS A 180 -9.75 -18.14 -19.26
C HIS A 180 -8.44 -17.54 -18.70
N PHE A 181 -7.28 -17.91 -19.22
CA PHE A 181 -5.98 -17.31 -18.90
C PHE A 181 -5.93 -15.81 -19.26
N CYS A 182 -6.34 -15.44 -20.48
CA CYS A 182 -6.45 -14.04 -20.90
C CYS A 182 -7.49 -13.26 -20.06
N ALA A 183 -8.61 -13.88 -19.70
CA ALA A 183 -9.60 -13.29 -18.81
C ALA A 183 -9.03 -13.09 -17.38
N ALA A 184 -8.28 -14.05 -16.86
CA ALA A 184 -7.61 -13.93 -15.57
C ALA A 184 -6.59 -12.78 -15.56
N LEU A 185 -5.76 -12.68 -16.60
CA LEU A 185 -4.82 -11.58 -16.77
C LEU A 185 -5.51 -10.21 -16.70
N LEU A 186 -6.60 -10.02 -17.46
CA LEU A 186 -7.32 -8.74 -17.55
C LEU A 186 -8.20 -8.42 -16.34
N LEU A 187 -8.93 -9.40 -15.80
CA LEU A 187 -9.96 -9.16 -14.78
C LEU A 187 -9.40 -9.07 -13.36
N VAL A 188 -8.29 -9.75 -13.05
CA VAL A 188 -7.71 -9.74 -11.69
C VAL A 188 -7.26 -8.34 -11.26
N PRO A 189 -6.52 -7.54 -12.06
CA PRO A 189 -6.16 -6.16 -11.68
C PRO A 189 -7.39 -5.27 -11.49
N LEU A 190 -8.32 -5.30 -12.45
CA LEU A 190 -9.55 -4.50 -12.41
C LEU A 190 -10.41 -4.82 -11.18
N TRP A 191 -10.50 -6.09 -10.79
CA TRP A 191 -11.15 -6.51 -9.55
C TRP A 191 -10.34 -6.07 -8.32
N ARG A 192 -9.01 -6.24 -8.33
CA ARG A 192 -8.11 -5.86 -7.23
C ARG A 192 -8.29 -4.38 -6.88
N ASP A 193 -8.34 -3.49 -7.86
CA ASP A 193 -8.43 -2.04 -7.62
C ASP A 193 -9.76 -1.65 -6.95
N VAL A 194 -10.87 -2.22 -7.44
CA VAL A 194 -12.21 -2.01 -6.90
C VAL A 194 -12.33 -2.61 -5.49
N HIS A 195 -11.85 -3.84 -5.29
CA HIS A 195 -11.79 -4.49 -3.98
C HIS A 195 -10.95 -3.65 -3.00
N PHE A 196 -9.78 -3.19 -3.43
CA PHE A 196 -8.87 -2.39 -2.60
C PHE A 196 -9.55 -1.11 -2.11
N PHE A 197 -10.20 -0.34 -2.97
CA PHE A 197 -10.95 0.85 -2.53
C PHE A 197 -11.96 0.54 -1.42
N PHE A 198 -12.80 -0.49 -1.60
CA PHE A 198 -13.84 -0.82 -0.61
C PHE A 198 -13.25 -1.38 0.68
N ALA A 199 -12.26 -2.27 0.59
CA ALA A 199 -11.59 -2.84 1.76
C ALA A 199 -10.81 -1.78 2.55
N HIS A 200 -10.04 -0.94 1.85
CA HIS A 200 -9.27 0.15 2.43
C HIS A 200 -10.21 1.16 3.12
N ARG A 201 -11.24 1.65 2.42
CA ARG A 201 -12.24 2.56 3.01
C ARG A 201 -12.94 1.98 4.23
N MET A 202 -13.23 0.67 4.25
CA MET A 202 -13.79 -0.02 5.42
C MET A 202 -12.79 -0.07 6.59
N LEU A 203 -11.50 -0.31 6.34
CA LEU A 203 -10.46 -0.30 7.38
C LEU A 203 -10.31 1.05 8.11
N HIS A 204 -10.74 2.15 7.49
CA HIS A 204 -10.82 3.46 8.14
C HIS A 204 -12.02 3.68 9.07
N PHE A 205 -12.94 2.72 9.18
CA PHE A 205 -13.98 2.78 10.21
C PHE A 205 -13.33 2.85 11.61
N ASN A 206 -13.80 3.77 12.46
CA ASN A 206 -13.17 4.16 13.74
C ASN A 206 -12.75 3.01 14.69
N ALA A 207 -13.40 1.85 14.62
CA ALA A 207 -13.01 0.66 15.36
C ALA A 207 -11.80 -0.04 14.71
N LEU A 208 -11.92 -0.38 13.42
CA LEU A 208 -10.89 -1.05 12.62
C LEU A 208 -9.63 -0.21 12.55
N TYR A 209 -9.73 1.09 12.24
CA TYR A 209 -8.58 1.99 12.16
C TYR A 209 -7.74 1.94 13.44
N ALA A 210 -8.37 2.17 14.59
CA ALA A 210 -7.68 2.25 15.87
C ALA A 210 -7.26 0.88 16.47
N GLN A 211 -7.56 -0.23 15.81
CA GLN A 211 -7.18 -1.58 16.25
C GLN A 211 -6.18 -2.26 15.31
N VAL A 212 -6.38 -2.16 13.99
CA VAL A 212 -5.60 -2.87 12.97
C VAL A 212 -4.82 -1.89 12.07
N HIS A 213 -5.53 -1.05 11.31
CA HIS A 213 -4.96 -0.26 10.21
C HIS A 213 -4.08 0.94 10.66
N SER A 214 -4.21 1.38 11.91
CA SER A 214 -3.30 2.37 12.52
C SER A 214 -1.85 1.89 12.66
N LEU A 215 -1.58 0.59 12.48
CA LEU A 215 -0.22 0.07 12.33
C LEU A 215 0.38 0.46 10.96
N HIS A 216 -0.36 0.26 9.87
CA HIS A 216 0.02 0.70 8.52
C HIS A 216 0.23 2.22 8.48
N HIS A 217 -0.73 2.97 9.02
CA HIS A 217 -0.70 4.43 9.11
C HIS A 217 0.35 5.05 10.05
N ARG A 218 1.14 4.21 10.75
CA ARG A 218 2.35 4.64 11.47
C ARG A 218 3.43 5.13 10.50
N ASN A 219 3.48 4.59 9.29
CA ASN A 219 4.36 5.05 8.23
C ASN A 219 3.73 6.28 7.54
N THR A 220 3.93 7.47 8.13
CA THR A 220 3.56 8.78 7.55
C THR A 220 4.53 9.27 6.48
N ASP A 221 5.69 8.63 6.39
CA ASP A 221 6.71 8.71 5.35
C ASP A 221 6.99 7.25 4.98
N VAL A 222 6.45 6.82 3.84
CA VAL A 222 6.40 5.42 3.41
C VAL A 222 7.66 5.04 2.66
N GLU A 223 8.23 3.87 2.97
CA GLU A 223 9.31 3.22 2.21
C GLU A 223 8.86 1.81 1.75
N PRO A 224 9.51 1.17 0.77
CA PRO A 224 8.98 -0.04 0.14
C PRO A 224 8.59 -1.20 1.07
N PHE A 225 9.32 -1.44 2.16
CA PHE A 225 8.94 -2.49 3.12
C PHE A 225 7.71 -2.13 3.97
N SER A 226 7.28 -0.87 3.98
CA SER A 226 6.04 -0.44 4.65
C SER A 226 4.75 -0.88 3.93
N GLY A 227 4.84 -1.26 2.65
CA GLY A 227 3.66 -1.60 1.83
C GLY A 227 2.80 -2.75 2.37
N LEU A 228 3.43 -3.80 2.92
CA LEU A 228 2.73 -4.89 3.62
C LEU A 228 2.84 -4.78 5.14
N CYS A 229 3.29 -3.65 5.69
CA CYS A 229 3.42 -3.43 7.14
C CYS A 229 2.05 -3.14 7.76
N MET A 230 1.23 -4.19 7.79
CA MET A 230 -0.16 -4.20 8.21
C MET A 230 -0.31 -5.11 9.44
N HIS A 231 -1.46 -5.02 10.11
CA HIS A 231 -1.80 -5.96 11.18
C HIS A 231 -2.27 -7.30 10.60
N PRO A 232 -2.03 -8.47 11.23
CA PRO A 232 -2.46 -9.77 10.69
C PRO A 232 -3.94 -9.86 10.29
N VAL A 233 -4.85 -9.26 11.08
CA VAL A 233 -6.29 -9.19 10.76
C VAL A 233 -6.61 -8.27 9.56
N GLU A 234 -5.76 -7.29 9.31
CA GLU A 234 -5.83 -6.42 8.13
C GLU A 234 -5.29 -7.16 6.89
N HIS A 235 -4.23 -7.97 7.01
CA HIS A 235 -3.81 -8.90 5.94
C HIS A 235 -4.93 -9.87 5.55
N LEU A 236 -5.65 -10.46 6.51
CA LEU A 236 -6.81 -11.34 6.22
C LEU A 236 -7.87 -10.64 5.35
N TYR A 237 -8.07 -9.34 5.53
CA TYR A 237 -9.08 -8.57 4.82
C TYR A 237 -8.55 -7.96 3.51
N TYR A 238 -7.26 -7.64 3.43
CA TYR A 238 -6.58 -7.26 2.19
C TYR A 238 -6.55 -8.43 1.20
N PHE A 239 -6.18 -9.63 1.66
CA PHE A 239 -6.21 -10.86 0.85
C PHE A 239 -7.62 -11.41 0.59
N ALA A 240 -8.67 -10.81 1.16
CA ALA A 240 -10.06 -11.14 0.82
C ALA A 240 -10.38 -10.92 -0.67
N CYS A 241 -9.53 -10.17 -1.38
CA CYS A 241 -9.50 -10.03 -2.84
C CYS A 241 -9.53 -11.38 -3.57
N ALA A 242 -8.99 -12.45 -2.98
CA ALA A 242 -8.98 -13.80 -3.56
C ALA A 242 -10.29 -14.59 -3.32
N LEU A 243 -11.16 -14.20 -2.40
CA LEU A 243 -12.36 -14.98 -2.03
C LEU A 243 -13.39 -15.19 -3.15
N PRO A 244 -13.51 -14.36 -4.21
CA PRO A 244 -14.34 -14.69 -5.38
C PRO A 244 -13.95 -16.01 -6.06
N SER A 245 -12.70 -16.46 -5.94
CA SER A 245 -12.24 -17.78 -6.41
C SER A 245 -12.83 -18.98 -5.64
N LEU A 246 -13.58 -18.74 -4.55
CA LEU A 246 -14.39 -19.77 -3.88
C LEU A 246 -15.81 -19.89 -4.46
N LEU A 247 -16.26 -18.88 -5.21
CA LEU A 247 -17.64 -18.76 -5.72
C LEU A 247 -17.72 -18.85 -7.24
N LEU A 248 -16.67 -18.38 -7.93
CA LEU A 248 -16.51 -18.40 -9.37
C LEU A 248 -15.61 -19.56 -9.76
N LEU A 249 -15.87 -20.18 -10.91
CA LEU A 249 -15.02 -21.21 -11.49
C LEU A 249 -13.74 -20.57 -12.05
N THR A 250 -12.76 -20.33 -11.18
CA THR A 250 -11.47 -19.71 -11.55
C THR A 250 -10.40 -20.74 -11.86
N THR A 251 -9.29 -20.25 -12.41
CA THR A 251 -8.09 -21.04 -12.76
C THR A 251 -7.03 -20.92 -11.66
N PRO A 252 -6.15 -21.91 -11.45
CA PRO A 252 -5.05 -21.80 -10.48
C PRO A 252 -4.09 -20.64 -10.80
N PHE A 253 -3.91 -20.31 -12.08
CA PHE A 253 -3.15 -19.14 -12.50
C PHE A 253 -3.81 -17.83 -12.02
N ALA A 254 -5.14 -17.71 -12.05
CA ALA A 254 -5.85 -16.51 -11.59
C ALA A 254 -5.60 -16.21 -10.10
N LEU A 255 -5.51 -17.24 -9.25
CA LEU A 255 -5.16 -17.08 -7.83
C LEU A 255 -3.69 -16.67 -7.67
N LEU A 256 -2.77 -17.33 -8.39
CA LEU A 256 -1.34 -17.01 -8.35
C LEU A 256 -1.10 -15.55 -8.79
N TRP A 257 -1.76 -15.13 -9.87
CA TRP A 257 -1.72 -13.77 -10.40
C TRP A 257 -2.21 -12.75 -9.36
N ASN A 258 -3.35 -13.02 -8.71
CA ASN A 258 -3.87 -12.19 -7.62
C ASN A 258 -2.86 -12.12 -6.46
N GLY A 259 -2.21 -13.23 -6.09
CA GLY A 259 -1.16 -13.28 -5.07
C GLY A 259 0.08 -12.43 -5.39
N VAL A 260 0.62 -12.54 -6.61
CA VAL A 260 1.74 -11.70 -7.07
C VAL A 260 1.32 -10.23 -7.04
N HIS A 261 0.11 -9.91 -7.51
CA HIS A 261 -0.39 -8.55 -7.51
C HIS A 261 -0.55 -7.98 -6.09
N LEU A 262 -1.13 -8.76 -5.17
CA LEU A 262 -1.36 -8.38 -3.77
C LEU A 262 -0.05 -8.21 -2.99
N LEU A 263 0.95 -9.07 -3.21
CA LEU A 263 2.22 -8.99 -2.48
C LEU A 263 3.20 -7.96 -3.06
N LEU A 264 3.22 -7.75 -4.39
CA LEU A 264 4.20 -6.86 -5.01
C LEU A 264 3.72 -5.41 -5.15
N SER A 265 2.47 -5.15 -5.54
CA SER A 265 1.98 -3.78 -5.81
C SER A 265 2.13 -2.78 -4.63
N PRO A 266 2.05 -3.19 -3.36
CA PRO A 266 2.34 -2.29 -2.23
C PRO A 266 3.80 -1.79 -2.19
N GLY A 267 4.77 -2.55 -2.70
CA GLY A 267 6.20 -2.21 -2.56
C GLY A 267 6.58 -0.87 -3.24
N ALA A 268 6.13 -0.64 -4.47
CA ALA A 268 6.50 0.56 -5.21
C ALA A 268 5.57 1.76 -4.94
N SER A 269 4.27 1.51 -4.72
CA SER A 269 3.30 2.53 -4.29
C SER A 269 3.65 3.16 -2.93
N HIS A 270 4.44 2.46 -2.11
CA HIS A 270 4.98 2.93 -0.84
C HIS A 270 6.41 3.48 -0.94
N SER A 271 6.91 3.85 -2.12
CA SER A 271 8.26 4.41 -2.26
C SER A 271 8.48 5.70 -1.46
N GLY A 272 7.48 6.58 -1.42
CA GLY A 272 7.61 7.96 -0.95
C GLY A 272 8.37 8.89 -1.92
N PHE A 273 8.46 8.52 -3.20
CA PHE A 273 9.08 9.30 -4.29
C PHE A 273 8.10 9.51 -5.46
N GLU A 274 8.23 10.65 -6.14
CA GLU A 274 7.39 11.08 -7.27
C GLU A 274 7.98 10.70 -8.65
N ASP A 275 9.31 10.61 -8.78
CA ASP A 275 10.02 10.53 -10.06
C ASP A 275 10.46 9.12 -10.47
N HIS A 276 9.58 8.15 -10.25
CA HIS A 276 9.70 6.81 -10.82
C HIS A 276 8.36 6.34 -11.37
N TRP A 277 8.44 5.42 -12.33
CA TRP A 277 7.29 4.94 -13.11
C TRP A 277 6.19 4.19 -12.34
N GLN A 278 6.39 3.91 -11.05
CA GLN A 278 5.38 3.32 -10.15
C GLN A 278 4.99 4.25 -9.00
N ALA A 279 5.25 5.56 -9.13
CA ALA A 279 4.94 6.55 -8.09
C ALA A 279 3.44 6.71 -7.88
N ASP A 280 2.94 6.29 -6.72
CA ASP A 280 1.54 6.48 -6.34
C ASP A 280 1.36 7.70 -5.42
N ALA A 281 1.09 8.85 -6.03
CA ALA A 281 0.78 10.08 -5.31
C ALA A 281 -0.59 10.01 -4.59
N TYR A 282 -1.54 9.21 -5.08
CA TYR A 282 -2.84 9.03 -4.41
C TYR A 282 -2.64 8.41 -3.03
N HIS A 283 -1.93 7.29 -2.98
CA HIS A 283 -1.64 6.52 -1.77
C HIS A 283 -0.61 7.21 -0.87
N TYR A 284 0.33 7.99 -1.42
CA TYR A 284 1.14 8.88 -0.57
C TYR A 284 0.28 9.96 0.11
N PHE A 285 -0.62 10.64 -0.61
CA PHE A 285 -1.54 11.61 -0.01
C PHE A 285 -2.48 10.95 1.01
N HIS A 286 -2.91 9.71 0.74
CA HIS A 286 -3.63 8.88 1.69
C HIS A 286 -2.83 8.67 2.99
N HIS A 287 -1.60 8.16 2.89
CA HIS A 287 -0.70 8.03 4.04
C HIS A 287 -0.42 9.35 4.73
N ARG A 288 -0.50 10.48 4.03
CA ARG A 288 -0.28 11.83 4.57
C ARG A 288 -1.50 12.46 5.25
N TYR A 289 -2.73 12.07 4.87
CA TYR A 289 -3.98 12.71 5.33
C TYR A 289 -5.06 11.78 5.95
N VAL A 290 -4.99 10.46 5.79
CA VAL A 290 -5.93 9.41 6.32
C VAL A 290 -7.36 9.44 5.73
N SER A 291 -7.86 10.60 5.35
CA SER A 291 -9.28 10.83 5.04
C SER A 291 -9.60 11.03 3.55
N CYS A 292 -8.66 10.70 2.67
CA CYS A 292 -8.77 10.88 1.22
C CYS A 292 -8.07 9.74 0.46
N ASN A 293 -8.36 9.56 -0.82
CA ASN A 293 -7.65 8.66 -1.75
C ASN A 293 -7.55 7.21 -1.22
N TYR A 294 -8.69 6.54 -1.02
CA TYR A 294 -8.74 5.14 -0.59
C TYR A 294 -8.45 4.14 -1.73
N ALA A 295 -8.58 4.53 -2.99
CA ALA A 295 -8.16 3.74 -4.14
C ALA A 295 -6.67 3.94 -4.44
N GLY A 296 -6.05 2.92 -5.04
CA GLY A 296 -4.81 3.11 -5.80
C GLY A 296 -5.08 3.86 -7.11
N THR A 297 -4.02 4.36 -7.74
CA THR A 297 -4.08 5.26 -8.92
C THR A 297 -5.13 4.87 -9.98
N ASP A 298 -5.20 3.60 -10.39
CA ASP A 298 -6.11 3.13 -11.45
C ASP A 298 -7.60 3.35 -11.14
N ALA A 299 -8.03 3.04 -9.91
CA ALA A 299 -9.44 3.16 -9.50
C ALA A 299 -9.77 4.48 -8.77
N GLY A 300 -8.92 5.51 -8.87
CA GLY A 300 -9.13 6.82 -8.25
C GLY A 300 -10.48 7.50 -8.56
N PHE A 301 -11.19 7.07 -9.62
CA PHE A 301 -12.56 7.52 -9.90
C PHE A 301 -13.56 7.18 -8.78
N LEU A 302 -13.29 6.16 -7.97
CA LEU A 302 -14.11 5.81 -6.81
C LEU A 302 -13.99 6.88 -5.71
N ASP A 303 -12.81 7.42 -5.45
CA ASP A 303 -12.65 8.56 -4.54
C ASP A 303 -13.32 9.84 -5.08
N VAL A 304 -13.37 10.00 -6.40
CA VAL A 304 -14.14 11.08 -7.05
C VAL A 304 -15.66 10.91 -6.85
N TRP A 305 -16.19 9.69 -6.94
CA TRP A 305 -17.61 9.39 -6.71
C TRP A 305 -18.01 9.47 -5.23
N PHE A 306 -17.15 8.99 -4.33
CA PHE A 306 -17.42 8.92 -2.90
C PHE A 306 -16.88 10.13 -2.10
N GLY A 307 -16.53 11.22 -2.79
CA GLY A 307 -16.21 12.52 -2.17
C GLY A 307 -14.92 12.57 -1.36
N SER A 308 -13.96 11.68 -1.64
CA SER A 308 -12.70 11.54 -0.91
C SER A 308 -11.45 11.77 -1.77
N PHE A 309 -11.58 12.22 -3.01
CA PHE A 309 -10.42 12.55 -3.86
C PHE A 309 -9.72 13.84 -3.41
N VAL A 310 -8.38 13.78 -3.28
CA VAL A 310 -7.47 14.92 -3.05
C VAL A 310 -6.39 14.90 -4.12
N ASP A 311 -6.20 16.04 -4.76
CA ASP A 311 -5.43 16.24 -6.00
C ASP A 311 -4.06 16.90 -5.80
N THR A 312 -3.75 17.50 -4.64
CA THR A 312 -2.44 18.13 -4.38
C THR A 312 -2.04 18.11 -2.89
N LEU A 313 -0.73 18.05 -2.64
CA LEU A 313 -0.12 18.16 -1.32
C LEU A 313 0.01 19.64 -0.91
N LYS A 314 -0.70 20.04 0.14
CA LYS A 314 -0.72 21.43 0.63
C LYS A 314 0.70 21.92 0.96
N PRO A 315 1.08 23.18 0.66
CA PRO A 315 2.43 23.70 0.94
C PRO A 315 2.87 23.58 2.40
N THR A 316 1.93 23.65 3.35
CA THR A 316 2.18 23.44 4.79
C THR A 316 2.54 22.00 5.16
N ASP A 317 2.33 21.04 4.27
CA ASP A 317 2.55 19.60 4.50
C ASP A 317 3.79 19.04 3.79
N GLN A 318 4.32 19.76 2.79
CA GLN A 318 5.55 19.42 2.05
C GLN A 318 6.82 19.46 2.93
N LYS A 319 6.84 20.29 3.98
CA LYS A 319 8.02 20.52 4.83
C LYS A 319 8.32 19.42 5.86
N GLY A 320 7.53 18.33 5.92
CA GLY A 320 7.88 17.18 6.76
C GLY A 320 6.71 16.28 7.19
N CYS A 321 7.08 15.23 7.90
CA CYS A 321 6.15 14.31 8.55
C CYS A 321 5.42 15.00 9.73
N LYS A 322 4.08 15.08 9.69
CA LYS A 322 3.28 15.41 10.88
C LYS A 322 3.32 14.22 11.84
N PRO A 323 3.83 14.35 13.08
CA PRO A 323 3.88 13.23 14.02
C PRO A 323 2.46 12.76 14.36
N ARG A 324 2.12 11.53 13.99
CA ARG A 324 0.88 10.90 14.47
C ARG A 324 1.15 10.25 15.83
N PRO A 325 0.45 10.64 16.90
CA PRO A 325 0.38 9.77 18.07
C PRO A 325 -0.29 8.46 17.64
N ASP A 326 0.22 7.33 18.09
CA ASP A 326 -0.37 6.05 17.73
C ASP A 326 -1.81 5.96 18.28
N ALA A 327 -2.69 5.27 17.56
CA ALA A 327 -4.11 5.23 17.92
C ALA A 327 -4.33 4.56 19.30
N LYS A 328 -3.39 3.72 19.75
CA LYS A 328 -3.42 3.06 21.06
C LYS A 328 -3.07 4.05 22.17
N ALA A 329 -2.00 4.84 22.07
CA ALA A 329 -1.69 5.93 23.01
C ALA A 329 -2.74 7.05 22.97
N THR A 330 -3.35 7.32 21.81
CA THR A 330 -4.46 8.28 21.68
C THR A 330 -5.71 7.79 22.42
N ARG A 331 -6.05 6.50 22.30
CA ARG A 331 -7.09 5.83 23.12
C ARG A 331 -6.70 5.71 24.60
N ALA A 332 -5.42 5.61 24.93
CA ALA A 332 -4.93 5.59 26.31
C ALA A 332 -5.08 6.97 26.97
N ARG A 333 -4.66 8.05 26.30
CA ARG A 333 -4.84 9.44 26.77
C ARG A 333 -6.32 9.80 26.95
N THR A 334 -7.19 9.44 26.00
CA THR A 334 -8.64 9.67 26.15
C THR A 334 -9.30 8.79 27.21
N ARG A 335 -8.68 7.69 27.65
CA ARG A 335 -9.11 6.90 28.83
C ARG A 335 -8.51 7.37 30.15
N ALA A 336 -7.31 7.94 30.14
CA ALA A 336 -6.63 8.47 31.32
C ALA A 336 -7.21 9.82 31.78
N GLY A 337 -7.95 10.50 30.89
CA GLY A 337 -8.40 11.88 31.10
C GLY A 337 -7.29 12.89 30.79
N PRO A 338 -7.57 14.20 30.93
CA PRO A 338 -6.50 15.18 31.02
C PRO A 338 -5.63 14.87 32.26
N PRO A 339 -4.32 15.16 32.24
CA PRO A 339 -3.49 15.04 33.44
C PRO A 339 -4.08 15.92 34.57
N PRO A 340 -4.00 15.48 35.84
CA PRO A 340 -4.43 16.32 36.96
C PRO A 340 -3.68 17.64 36.92
N ALA A 341 -4.39 18.75 37.14
CA ALA A 341 -3.87 20.09 36.96
C ALA A 341 -2.75 20.40 37.96
N ALA A 342 -1.50 20.19 37.55
CA ALA A 342 -0.33 20.44 38.35
C ALA A 342 -0.15 21.95 38.58
N TYR A 343 -0.56 22.40 39.76
CA TYR A 343 -0.10 23.61 40.44
C TYR A 343 -0.22 24.93 39.65
N ARG A 344 -1.41 25.53 39.68
CA ARG A 344 -1.50 27.00 39.63
C ARG A 344 -0.99 27.54 40.97
N GLU A 345 0.08 28.31 40.97
CA GLU A 345 0.46 29.06 42.17
C GLU A 345 -0.60 30.09 42.54
N THR A 346 -1.07 30.01 43.78
CA THR A 346 -1.96 31.01 44.38
C THR A 346 -1.14 32.15 44.97
N ARG A 347 -1.09 33.30 44.27
CA ARG A 347 -1.00 34.59 44.97
C ARG A 347 -2.42 35.07 45.26
N SER A 348 -2.82 34.89 46.53
CA SER A 348 -4.13 35.25 47.05
C SER A 348 -4.34 36.77 47.14
N PRO A 349 -5.60 37.25 47.24
CA PRO A 349 -5.93 38.64 46.96
C PRO A 349 -5.77 39.55 48.17
N MET A 350 -5.64 40.86 47.90
CA MET A 350 -6.04 41.90 48.86
C MET A 350 -7.18 42.73 48.26
N ARG A 351 -8.23 42.94 49.06
CA ARG A 351 -9.41 43.72 48.70
C ARG A 351 -9.25 45.15 49.21
N MET A 352 -9.59 46.14 48.39
CA MET A 352 -10.22 47.37 48.87
C MET A 352 -11.40 47.74 47.96
N ARG A 353 -12.21 48.71 48.39
CA ARG A 353 -13.60 48.91 47.96
C ARG A 353 -13.89 50.42 47.86
N LEU A 354 -14.97 50.77 47.14
CA LEU A 354 -15.48 52.13 46.91
C LEU A 354 -14.68 52.87 45.80
N GLY A 355 -15.26 53.78 45.01
CA GLY A 355 -16.64 54.29 45.01
C GLY A 355 -17.05 54.84 43.63
N SER A 356 -18.26 55.42 43.54
CA SER A 356 -18.81 56.00 42.29
C SER A 356 -18.45 57.48 42.13
N ALA A 357 -18.19 57.92 40.90
CA ALA A 357 -18.21 59.33 40.51
C ALA A 357 -18.52 59.49 39.00
N ARG A 358 -19.01 60.67 38.60
CA ARG A 358 -19.25 61.11 37.20
C ARG A 358 -18.25 62.20 36.80
N GLY A 359 -18.04 62.37 35.49
CA GLY A 359 -17.32 63.51 34.87
C GLY A 359 -16.13 63.07 34.00
N GLY A 360 -15.69 63.84 32.99
CA GLY A 360 -16.26 65.08 32.44
C GLY A 360 -15.23 65.91 31.65
N GLY A 361 -15.35 65.98 30.31
CA GLY A 361 -14.36 66.63 29.42
C GLY A 361 -13.06 65.82 29.22
N GLY A 362 -12.17 66.14 28.28
CA GLY A 362 -12.29 67.06 27.14
C GLY A 362 -10.93 67.58 26.61
N GLY A 363 -10.70 67.53 25.28
CA GLY A 363 -9.68 68.37 24.60
C GLY A 363 -8.56 67.70 23.78
N ARG A 364 -8.42 68.19 22.52
CA ARG A 364 -7.19 68.47 21.73
C ARG A 364 -6.00 67.48 21.80
N GLY A 365 -5.65 66.81 20.69
CA GLY A 365 -4.53 67.23 19.80
C GLY A 365 -3.52 66.07 19.64
N SER A 366 -2.68 65.92 18.60
CA SER A 366 -2.27 66.80 17.50
C SER A 366 -1.89 65.98 16.23
N ARG A 367 -1.56 66.65 15.10
CA ARG A 367 -1.12 66.02 13.83
C ARG A 367 0.42 65.93 13.72
N CYS A 368 0.92 64.95 12.96
CA CYS A 368 2.00 65.03 11.95
C CYS A 368 2.08 63.66 11.22
N LEU A 369 1.82 63.51 9.91
CA LEU A 369 2.45 64.04 8.68
C LEU A 369 3.68 63.24 8.19
N ARG A 370 3.62 62.80 6.92
CA ARG A 370 4.72 62.23 6.12
C ARG A 370 5.56 63.35 5.48
N PRO A 371 6.69 63.00 4.83
CA PRO A 371 6.90 63.44 3.45
C PRO A 371 7.23 62.30 2.45
N VAL A 372 7.24 62.63 1.15
CA VAL A 372 7.56 61.76 -0.02
C VAL A 372 8.17 62.64 -1.14
N ARG A 373 9.23 62.15 -1.82
CA ARG A 373 9.77 62.49 -3.18
C ARG A 373 11.00 61.57 -3.43
N ALA A 374 11.25 60.91 -4.58
CA ALA A 374 11.45 61.34 -5.99
C ALA A 374 12.84 61.96 -6.27
N GLY A 375 13.60 61.64 -7.33
CA GLY A 375 13.45 60.58 -8.37
C GLY A 375 14.39 60.78 -9.60
N ASP A 376 14.71 59.69 -10.33
CA ASP A 376 15.23 59.58 -11.73
C ASP A 376 16.59 60.30 -12.07
N PRO A 377 17.17 60.26 -13.32
CA PRO A 377 16.77 59.64 -14.61
C PRO A 377 17.89 58.88 -15.44
N HIS A 378 17.56 58.51 -16.71
CA HIS A 378 18.42 58.17 -17.88
C HIS A 378 18.97 56.72 -18.04
N LEU A 379 19.14 56.10 -19.24
CA LEU A 379 19.04 56.50 -20.68
C LEU A 379 18.54 55.27 -21.57
N PRO A 380 18.55 55.17 -22.94
CA PRO A 380 17.32 54.80 -23.70
C PRO A 380 17.40 53.65 -24.77
N SER A 381 16.23 53.31 -25.37
CA SER A 381 15.97 52.83 -26.77
C SER A 381 16.70 51.59 -27.33
N ALA A 382 16.11 50.67 -28.13
CA ALA A 382 14.73 50.35 -28.58
C ALA A 382 14.75 48.85 -29.02
N SER A 383 14.04 48.23 -29.99
CA SER A 383 12.93 48.50 -30.96
C SER A 383 12.53 47.13 -31.57
N GLY A 384 11.28 46.90 -32.00
CA GLY A 384 10.93 45.68 -32.77
C GLY A 384 9.45 45.29 -32.81
N ASP A 385 8.88 45.29 -34.01
CA ASP A 385 7.48 45.10 -34.40
C ASP A 385 6.81 43.72 -34.17
N ALA A 386 5.47 43.70 -34.36
CA ALA A 386 4.60 42.56 -34.69
C ALA A 386 4.47 41.39 -33.67
N ASP A 387 3.32 40.73 -33.49
CA ASP A 387 2.08 40.70 -34.29
C ASP A 387 0.84 40.35 -33.43
N SER A 388 -0.38 40.31 -33.97
CA SER A 388 -1.59 39.91 -33.22
C SER A 388 -2.75 39.36 -34.07
N PRO A 389 -3.31 38.20 -33.69
CA PRO A 389 -4.70 37.86 -34.03
C PRO A 389 -5.60 37.65 -32.79
N SER A 390 -6.53 38.58 -32.61
CA SER A 390 -7.94 38.39 -32.21
C SER A 390 -8.38 37.16 -31.36
N GLN A 391 -8.81 37.42 -30.12
CA GLN A 391 -9.77 36.56 -29.39
C GLN A 391 -11.23 36.93 -29.74
N PRO A 392 -12.14 35.96 -29.94
CA PRO A 392 -13.58 36.22 -29.99
C PRO A 392 -14.19 36.25 -28.57
N ARG A 393 -14.76 37.39 -28.16
CA ARG A 393 -15.59 37.48 -26.95
C ARG A 393 -16.98 36.88 -27.20
N VAL A 394 -17.40 35.90 -26.39
CA VAL A 394 -18.79 35.44 -26.34
C VAL A 394 -19.50 36.02 -25.11
N ARG A 395 -20.78 36.41 -25.28
CA ARG A 395 -21.59 37.09 -24.26
C ARG A 395 -22.08 36.11 -23.18
N GLY A 396 -22.29 36.62 -21.97
CA GLY A 396 -22.82 35.84 -20.85
C GLY A 396 -24.34 35.60 -20.91
N VAL A 397 -24.80 34.63 -20.13
CA VAL A 397 -26.22 34.33 -19.86
C VAL A 397 -26.42 34.28 -18.34
N PRO A 398 -27.45 34.93 -17.77
CA PRO A 398 -27.63 34.99 -16.32
C PRO A 398 -28.06 33.64 -15.73
N ARG A 399 -27.61 33.37 -14.50
CA ARG A 399 -27.90 32.15 -13.75
C ARG A 399 -29.23 32.30 -13.02
N ALA A 400 -30.24 31.49 -13.34
CA ALA A 400 -31.55 31.56 -12.69
C ALA A 400 -31.47 31.14 -11.21
N GLU A 401 -31.96 31.98 -10.29
CA GLU A 401 -32.20 31.57 -8.90
C GLU A 401 -33.36 30.58 -8.82
N ARG A 402 -33.21 29.50 -8.05
CA ARG A 402 -34.35 28.75 -7.51
C ARG A 402 -34.36 28.83 -5.99
N ARG A 403 -35.04 29.86 -5.47
CA ARG A 403 -35.53 29.88 -4.09
C ARG A 403 -36.67 28.88 -3.95
N VAL A 404 -36.63 28.07 -2.90
CA VAL A 404 -37.82 27.40 -2.33
C VAL A 404 -37.83 27.70 -0.85
N ARG A 405 -38.99 28.07 -0.30
CA ARG A 405 -39.14 28.54 1.09
C ARG A 405 -39.99 27.55 1.89
N ALA A 406 -39.49 27.23 3.08
CA ALA A 406 -40.19 27.03 4.35
C ALA A 406 -41.48 26.17 4.44
N GLY A 407 -41.41 25.16 5.32
CA GLY A 407 -42.49 24.52 6.08
C GLY A 407 -41.80 23.56 7.06
N VAL A 408 -41.61 23.80 8.37
CA VAL A 408 -42.49 24.28 9.48
C VAL A 408 -43.39 23.16 10.02
N GLY A 409 -43.24 22.86 11.32
CA GLY A 409 -43.89 21.75 12.03
C GLY A 409 -42.95 20.53 12.20
N GLY A 410 -42.90 19.85 13.35
CA GLY A 410 -43.52 20.16 14.65
C GLY A 410 -43.41 18.96 15.62
N GLY A 411 -43.04 19.21 16.89
CA GLY A 411 -42.84 18.14 17.89
C GLY A 411 -41.59 17.26 17.62
N GLY A 412 -41.22 16.33 18.51
CA GLY A 412 -41.80 16.00 19.82
C GLY A 412 -41.30 14.61 20.25
N GLU A 413 -40.97 14.44 21.53
CA GLU A 413 -40.61 13.16 22.19
C GLU A 413 -39.55 12.23 21.53
N ARG A 414 -38.38 12.11 22.19
CA ARG A 414 -37.59 10.86 22.14
C ARG A 414 -37.69 10.15 23.48
N ARG A 415 -38.38 9.00 23.51
CA ARG A 415 -38.54 8.17 24.73
C ARG A 415 -37.20 7.72 25.30
N ARG A 416 -37.12 7.68 26.64
CA ARG A 416 -35.99 7.09 27.38
C ARG A 416 -36.21 5.59 27.58
N SER A 417 -35.25 4.79 27.11
CA SER A 417 -34.92 3.47 27.65
C SER A 417 -33.42 3.24 27.39
N GLY A 418 -32.68 2.39 28.11
CA GLY A 418 -33.06 1.53 29.23
C GLY A 418 -31.90 0.57 29.53
N ARG A 419 -30.71 1.10 29.85
CA ARG A 419 -29.48 0.29 29.99
C ARG A 419 -29.51 -0.57 31.26
N ALA A 420 -30.08 -1.77 31.15
CA ALA A 420 -29.85 -2.85 32.11
C ALA A 420 -28.35 -3.18 32.22
N ARG A 421 -27.92 -3.57 33.42
CA ARG A 421 -26.56 -4.04 33.69
C ARG A 421 -26.62 -5.53 34.02
N CYS A 422 -25.90 -6.37 33.28
CA CYS A 422 -25.58 -7.72 33.73
C CYS A 422 -24.13 -7.76 34.23
N ARG A 423 -23.96 -8.09 35.52
CA ARG A 423 -22.71 -8.63 36.05
C ARG A 423 -22.85 -10.15 36.08
N ALA A 424 -21.84 -10.86 35.58
CA ALA A 424 -21.57 -12.23 35.94
C ALA A 424 -20.08 -12.32 36.28
N ALA A 425 -19.72 -13.11 37.29
CA ALA A 425 -18.35 -13.24 37.75
C ALA A 425 -18.07 -14.70 38.14
N THR A 426 -16.94 -15.22 37.70
CA THR A 426 -16.38 -16.50 38.15
C THR A 426 -14.89 -16.31 38.42
N ARG A 427 -14.41 -16.86 39.54
CA ARG A 427 -13.00 -16.96 39.91
C ARG A 427 -12.68 -18.42 40.17
N SER A 428 -11.63 -18.92 39.54
CA SER A 428 -10.80 -20.05 40.04
C SER A 428 -9.39 -19.78 39.50
N ALA A 429 -8.37 -19.45 40.30
CA ALA A 429 -7.84 -20.15 41.47
C ALA A 429 -7.24 -21.52 41.09
N PHE A 430 -5.94 -21.54 40.83
CA PHE A 430 -5.02 -22.67 41.00
C PHE A 430 -3.61 -22.14 41.30
N GLY A 431 -2.82 -22.90 42.08
CA GLY A 431 -1.63 -22.38 42.78
C GLY A 431 -0.28 -22.52 42.07
N ARG A 432 0.76 -21.94 42.67
CA ARG A 432 2.18 -22.11 42.29
C ARG A 432 2.87 -23.18 43.15
N PRO A 433 3.66 -24.09 42.56
CA PRO A 433 4.79 -24.74 43.24
C PRO A 433 6.02 -23.81 43.25
N ARG A 434 6.97 -24.05 44.17
CA ARG A 434 8.28 -23.37 44.22
C ARG A 434 9.41 -24.30 43.78
N GLY A 435 10.26 -23.80 42.88
CA GLY A 435 11.73 -23.97 42.87
C GLY A 435 12.38 -25.36 42.91
N LEU A 436 13.12 -25.69 41.84
CA LEU A 436 14.28 -26.59 41.86
C LEU A 436 15.46 -25.94 41.10
N ARG A 437 16.69 -26.13 41.59
CA ARG A 437 17.92 -25.58 40.98
C ARG A 437 18.51 -26.57 39.95
N PRO A 438 18.99 -26.12 38.77
CA PRO A 438 19.71 -26.99 37.85
C PRO A 438 21.18 -27.17 38.26
N ARG A 439 21.64 -28.42 38.42
CA ARG A 439 23.08 -28.75 38.49
C ARG A 439 23.72 -28.62 37.10
N ARG A 440 24.86 -27.93 36.99
CA ARG A 440 25.71 -27.88 35.78
C ARG A 440 26.96 -28.74 35.95
N ARG A 441 27.10 -29.83 35.17
CA ARG A 441 28.34 -30.37 34.55
C ARG A 441 28.02 -31.64 33.73
N SER A 442 29.02 -32.18 33.03
CA SER A 442 29.03 -33.49 32.33
C SER A 442 28.02 -33.77 31.18
N GLN A 443 27.76 -32.81 30.28
CA GLN A 443 27.36 -33.12 28.89
C GLN A 443 28.02 -32.14 27.90
N ARG A 444 29.23 -32.45 27.42
CA ARG A 444 29.91 -31.60 26.40
C ARG A 444 30.95 -32.31 25.49
N ARG A 445 31.04 -33.65 25.48
CA ARG A 445 31.92 -34.37 24.53
C ARG A 445 31.14 -35.05 23.39
N ASP A 446 30.00 -35.65 23.67
CA ASP A 446 29.31 -36.56 22.75
C ASP A 446 28.59 -35.85 21.58
N ARG A 447 28.35 -34.54 21.69
CA ARG A 447 27.68 -33.75 20.65
C ARG A 447 28.52 -33.49 19.40
N HIS A 448 29.85 -33.61 19.47
CA HIS A 448 30.72 -33.28 18.32
C HIS A 448 30.71 -34.36 17.22
N HIS A 449 30.64 -35.66 17.56
CA HIS A 449 30.53 -36.72 16.55
C HIS A 449 29.16 -36.76 15.85
N ALA A 450 28.07 -36.44 16.57
CA ALA A 450 26.72 -36.45 16.01
C ALA A 450 26.47 -35.33 14.97
N LEU A 451 27.13 -34.19 15.11
CA LEU A 451 27.01 -33.06 14.16
C LEU A 451 27.75 -33.31 12.84
N GLY A 452 28.88 -34.03 12.88
CA GLY A 452 29.68 -34.32 11.69
C GLY A 452 28.93 -35.13 10.62
N ARG A 453 28.24 -36.22 11.01
CA ARG A 453 27.51 -37.09 10.07
C ARG A 453 26.34 -36.37 9.40
N ARG A 454 25.50 -35.67 10.17
CA ARG A 454 24.37 -34.87 9.63
C ARG A 454 24.83 -33.78 8.65
N GLY A 455 26.01 -33.21 8.89
CA GLY A 455 26.63 -32.20 8.00
C GLY A 455 27.24 -32.76 6.70
N ALA A 456 27.32 -34.09 6.55
CA ALA A 456 27.68 -34.77 5.31
C ALA A 456 26.44 -35.26 4.56
N GLU A 457 25.49 -35.89 5.27
CA GLU A 457 24.20 -36.34 4.74
C GLU A 457 23.40 -35.19 4.10
N GLY A 458 23.37 -34.01 4.76
CA GLY A 458 22.70 -32.82 4.23
C GLY A 458 23.31 -32.29 2.93
N ARG A 459 24.64 -32.38 2.76
CA ARG A 459 25.31 -31.99 1.50
C ARG A 459 25.01 -32.97 0.39
N ALA A 460 25.17 -34.28 0.65
CA ALA A 460 24.82 -35.32 -0.31
C ALA A 460 23.35 -35.25 -0.77
N ALA A 461 22.43 -34.76 0.08
CA ALA A 461 21.04 -34.49 -0.31
C ALA A 461 20.90 -33.24 -1.21
N GLN A 462 21.62 -32.15 -0.91
CA GLN A 462 21.65 -30.94 -1.74
C GLN A 462 22.30 -31.20 -3.12
N ASP A 463 23.39 -31.96 -3.17
CA ASP A 463 24.09 -32.32 -4.41
C ASP A 463 23.20 -33.18 -5.32
N ARG A 464 22.45 -34.13 -4.75
CA ARG A 464 21.43 -34.92 -5.48
C ARG A 464 20.28 -34.06 -5.99
N ALA A 465 19.80 -33.09 -5.21
CA ALA A 465 18.76 -32.17 -5.64
C ALA A 465 19.23 -31.26 -6.79
N ALA A 466 20.46 -30.75 -6.72
CA ALA A 466 21.07 -29.96 -7.78
C ALA A 466 21.30 -30.78 -9.07
N ALA A 467 21.74 -32.04 -8.94
CA ALA A 467 21.87 -32.96 -10.06
C ALA A 467 20.52 -33.27 -10.72
N GLY A 468 19.47 -33.53 -9.93
CA GLY A 468 18.12 -33.75 -10.43
C GLY A 468 17.54 -32.54 -11.17
N LEU A 469 17.71 -31.34 -10.60
CA LEU A 469 17.31 -30.09 -11.27
C LEU A 469 18.07 -29.88 -12.59
N ARG A 470 19.38 -30.14 -12.62
CA ARG A 470 20.19 -30.06 -13.84
C ARG A 470 19.72 -31.07 -14.91
N HIS A 471 19.36 -32.29 -14.51
CA HIS A 471 18.84 -33.30 -15.44
C HIS A 471 17.49 -32.88 -16.04
N ALA A 472 16.56 -32.40 -15.21
CA ALA A 472 15.25 -31.93 -15.66
C ALA A 472 15.37 -30.73 -16.63
N LEU A 473 16.27 -29.78 -16.34
CA LEU A 473 16.56 -28.64 -17.23
C LEU A 473 17.17 -29.09 -18.56
N LEU A 474 18.05 -30.09 -18.56
CA LEU A 474 18.65 -30.64 -19.80
C LEU A 474 17.62 -31.41 -20.65
N GLN A 475 16.73 -32.20 -20.04
CA GLN A 475 15.63 -32.85 -20.75
C GLN A 475 14.71 -31.80 -21.38
N ARG A 476 14.27 -30.80 -20.62
CA ARG A 476 13.41 -29.71 -21.12
C ARG A 476 14.07 -28.89 -22.24
N ALA A 477 15.39 -28.66 -22.17
CA ALA A 477 16.14 -28.01 -23.24
C ALA A 477 16.29 -28.87 -24.51
N GLY A 478 16.31 -30.20 -24.36
CA GLY A 478 16.25 -31.16 -25.47
C GLY A 478 14.87 -31.21 -26.13
N GLU A 479 13.79 -31.27 -25.33
CA GLU A 479 12.39 -31.21 -25.78
C GLU A 479 12.10 -29.93 -26.57
N LEU A 480 12.66 -28.79 -26.14
CA LEU A 480 12.53 -27.49 -26.80
C LEU A 480 13.50 -27.31 -28.00
N GLY A 481 14.32 -28.30 -28.34
CA GLY A 481 15.24 -28.25 -29.48
C GLY A 481 16.40 -27.25 -29.35
N VAL A 482 16.68 -26.76 -28.14
CA VAL A 482 17.65 -25.68 -27.87
C VAL A 482 19.10 -26.20 -27.86
N LEU A 483 19.29 -27.52 -27.69
CA LEU A 483 20.60 -28.16 -27.67
C LEU A 483 20.92 -28.86 -29.01
N PRO A 484 22.16 -28.72 -29.55
CA PRO A 484 22.57 -29.46 -30.74
C PRO A 484 22.61 -30.97 -30.47
N ARG A 485 22.18 -31.77 -31.45
CA ARG A 485 21.92 -33.23 -31.32
C ARG A 485 23.06 -34.09 -30.75
N ALA A 486 24.31 -33.61 -30.74
CA ALA A 486 25.46 -34.30 -30.16
C ALA A 486 25.44 -34.40 -28.62
N ALA A 487 24.64 -33.59 -27.92
CA ALA A 487 24.60 -33.54 -26.45
C ALA A 487 23.62 -34.54 -25.79
N ALA A 488 22.78 -35.22 -26.58
CA ALA A 488 21.67 -36.04 -26.06
C ALA A 488 22.05 -37.50 -25.69
N ALA A 489 23.34 -37.85 -25.72
CA ALA A 489 23.82 -39.23 -25.53
C ALA A 489 25.14 -39.29 -24.74
N ARG A 490 25.10 -38.90 -23.45
CA ARG A 490 26.14 -39.13 -22.42
C ARG A 490 25.58 -38.90 -21.02
#